data_AF-A0A7I9XY60-F1
#
_entry.id   AF-A0A7I9XY60-F1
#
_cell.length_a   1.000
_cell.length_b   1.000
_cell.length_c   1.000
_cell.angle_alpha   90.00
_cell.angle_beta   90.00
_cell.angle_gamma   90.00
#
_symmetry.space_group_name_H-M   'P 1'
#
loop_
_entity.id
_entity.type
_entity.pdbx_description
1 polymer ?
#
loop_
_entity_poly.entity_id
_entity_poly.type
_entity_poly.pdbx_seq_one_letter_code
_entity_poly.pdbx_strand_id
1 'polypeptide(L)'
;MPRIRTIKPEFWDSPDTAAADLRTRLLYIAMWNWADDYGIGDATPVRLIGFAFPNDEIPVSDYPRILSEVSRAYGVVFFEHAGRRYFAIPAWDEHQRTEKKAKANDSLLAAAQSAIAARQRHESESPTLCRGSSEEFRGTSGPGTGEQGNRGTGEKDDDSPTNATHHNATTVEAIVVENAARPARNHPSSAARTVVRQTLGHAGYPRSTIDRLATQVDRLTREGQPDTLIRQALTAWDRRPNCERPEYLPTVLSDVLKASRASPATNGHQLQGADLRAAENETFKRQLRQLRQQQELP
;
A
#
# COMPACT_ATOMS: atom_id res chain seq x y z
N MET A 1 -11.23 -10.38 8.58
CA MET A 1 -9.87 -9.97 8.19
C MET A 1 -9.90 -8.47 7.94
N PRO A 2 -8.92 -7.70 8.45
CA PRO A 2 -8.86 -6.26 8.19
C PRO A 2 -8.82 -5.96 6.69
N ARG A 3 -9.49 -4.89 6.28
CA ARG A 3 -9.59 -4.46 4.89
C ARG A 3 -8.85 -3.14 4.72
N ILE A 4 -8.31 -2.90 3.53
CA ILE A 4 -7.76 -1.60 3.17
C ILE A 4 -8.93 -0.64 2.99
N ARG A 5 -8.94 0.47 3.73
CA ARG A 5 -9.92 1.54 3.60
C ARG A 5 -9.22 2.87 3.35
N THR A 6 -9.89 3.75 2.61
CA THR A 6 -9.37 5.09 2.32
C THR A 6 -9.77 6.04 3.43
N ILE A 7 -8.82 6.84 3.91
CA ILE A 7 -9.11 8.00 4.76
C ILE A 7 -9.31 9.19 3.83
N LYS A 8 -10.53 9.72 3.78
CA LYS A 8 -10.83 10.87 2.93
C LYS A 8 -10.33 12.18 3.57
N PRO A 9 -9.97 13.21 2.78
CA PRO A 9 -9.53 14.50 3.33
C PRO A 9 -10.52 15.14 4.30
N GLU A 10 -11.82 14.98 4.08
CA GLU A 10 -12.89 15.57 4.90
C GLU A 10 -12.87 15.05 6.34
N PHE A 11 -12.26 13.87 6.58
CA PHE A 11 -12.03 13.38 7.94
C PHE A 11 -11.14 14.33 8.75
N TRP A 12 -10.10 14.89 8.13
CA TRP A 12 -9.15 15.78 8.79
C TRP A 12 -9.70 17.18 9.02
N ASP A 13 -10.65 17.61 8.18
CA ASP A 13 -11.31 18.92 8.26
C ASP A 13 -12.56 18.91 9.16
N SER A 14 -12.97 17.73 9.64
CA SER A 14 -14.15 17.59 10.48
C SER A 14 -13.95 18.23 11.87
N PRO A 15 -14.89 19.07 12.34
CA PRO A 15 -14.88 19.61 13.70
C PRO A 15 -14.90 18.52 14.78
N ASP A 16 -15.61 17.41 14.54
CA ASP A 16 -15.68 16.28 15.48
C ASP A 16 -14.31 15.60 15.62
N THR A 17 -13.61 15.40 14.51
CA THR A 17 -12.22 14.90 14.52
C THR A 17 -11.30 15.88 15.25
N ALA A 18 -11.44 17.19 15.02
CA ALA A 18 -10.63 18.21 15.67
C ALA A 18 -10.83 18.23 17.20
N ALA A 19 -12.06 17.98 17.67
CA ALA A 19 -12.40 17.95 19.10
C ALA A 19 -12.08 16.61 19.80
N ALA A 20 -11.97 15.51 19.06
CA ALA A 20 -11.68 14.19 19.61
C ALA A 20 -10.22 14.07 20.09
N ASP A 21 -9.94 13.24 21.11
CA ASP A 21 -8.57 12.93 21.52
C ASP A 21 -7.84 12.08 20.48
N LEU A 22 -6.49 12.10 20.50
CA LEU A 22 -5.64 11.34 19.59
C LEU A 22 -6.00 9.84 19.56
N ARG A 23 -6.21 9.22 20.71
CA ARG A 23 -6.56 7.78 20.78
C ARG A 23 -7.94 7.52 20.18
N THR A 24 -8.90 8.41 20.44
CA THR A 24 -10.25 8.33 19.87
C THR A 24 -10.21 8.40 18.34
N ARG A 25 -9.42 9.32 17.77
CA ARG A 25 -9.20 9.44 16.32
C ARG A 25 -8.60 8.16 15.73
N LEU A 26 -7.52 7.66 16.34
CA LEU A 26 -6.81 6.48 15.84
C LEU A 26 -7.68 5.22 15.92
N LEU A 27 -8.43 5.05 17.02
CA LEU A 27 -9.36 3.93 17.16
C LEU A 27 -10.45 3.98 16.10
N TYR A 28 -11.03 5.15 15.83
CA TYR A 28 -12.07 5.28 14.80
C TYR A 28 -11.54 4.93 13.40
N ILE A 29 -10.33 5.36 13.04
CA ILE A 29 -9.66 4.96 11.79
C ILE A 29 -9.43 3.44 11.76
N ALA A 30 -8.98 2.83 12.86
CA ALA A 30 -8.80 1.39 12.96
C ALA A 30 -10.13 0.64 12.76
N MET A 31 -11.24 1.17 13.29
CA MET A 31 -12.57 0.59 13.14
C MET A 31 -13.02 0.52 11.68
N TRP A 32 -12.61 1.45 10.81
CA TRP A 32 -12.89 1.36 9.37
C TRP A 32 -12.25 0.11 8.75
N ASN A 33 -10.97 -0.14 9.08
CA ASN A 33 -10.26 -1.32 8.58
C ASN A 33 -10.82 -2.62 9.16
N TRP A 34 -11.32 -2.57 10.41
CA TRP A 34 -11.86 -3.72 11.12
C TRP A 34 -13.27 -4.11 10.68
N ALA A 35 -14.07 -3.13 10.25
CA ALA A 35 -15.44 -3.35 9.80
C ALA A 35 -15.54 -4.17 8.51
N ASP A 36 -16.70 -4.80 8.33
CA ASP A 36 -17.12 -5.40 7.08
C ASP A 36 -17.53 -4.35 6.03
N ASP A 37 -18.13 -4.79 4.93
CA ASP A 37 -18.53 -3.91 3.83
C ASP A 37 -19.81 -3.12 4.12
N TYR A 38 -20.42 -3.36 5.28
CA TYR A 38 -21.64 -2.73 5.79
C TYR A 38 -21.35 -1.86 7.03
N GLY A 39 -20.09 -1.65 7.39
CA GLY A 39 -19.70 -0.83 8.53
C GLY A 39 -19.91 -1.52 9.88
N ILE A 40 -20.06 -2.85 9.88
CA ILE A 40 -20.28 -3.66 11.09
C ILE A 40 -18.98 -4.41 11.43
N GLY A 41 -18.57 -4.37 12.70
CA GLY A 41 -17.35 -5.05 13.16
C GLY A 41 -17.52 -5.71 14.51
N ASP A 42 -16.66 -6.68 14.81
CA ASP A 42 -16.58 -7.30 16.14
C ASP A 42 -16.10 -6.26 17.16
N ALA A 43 -16.86 -6.07 18.25
CA ALA A 43 -16.57 -5.11 19.31
C ALA A 43 -16.10 -5.79 20.59
N THR A 44 -15.48 -6.97 20.50
CA THR A 44 -14.80 -7.58 21.65
C THR A 44 -13.67 -6.63 22.08
N PRO A 45 -13.73 -5.99 23.26
CA PRO A 45 -12.85 -4.85 23.56
C PRO A 45 -11.37 -5.18 23.45
N VAL A 46 -10.93 -6.32 24.01
CA VAL A 46 -9.54 -6.78 23.93
C VAL A 46 -9.07 -6.94 22.48
N ARG A 47 -9.92 -7.44 21.58
CA ARG A 47 -9.56 -7.64 20.17
C ARG A 47 -9.51 -6.33 19.40
N LEU A 48 -10.51 -5.46 19.61
CA LEU A 48 -10.61 -4.21 18.89
C LEU A 48 -9.52 -3.22 19.34
N ILE A 49 -9.34 -3.06 20.65
CA ILE A 49 -8.29 -2.20 21.22
C ILE A 49 -6.91 -2.77 20.90
N GLY A 50 -6.69 -4.09 21.06
CA GLY A 50 -5.41 -4.72 20.70
C GLY A 50 -5.08 -4.63 19.21
N PHE A 51 -6.09 -4.58 18.33
CA PHE A 51 -5.87 -4.32 16.90
C PHE A 51 -5.44 -2.87 16.63
N ALA A 52 -6.10 -1.91 17.29
CA ALA A 52 -5.80 -0.49 17.10
C ALA A 52 -4.47 -0.07 17.75
N PHE A 53 -4.08 -0.72 18.84
CA PHE A 53 -2.92 -0.35 19.67
C PHE A 53 -2.08 -1.59 20.06
N PRO A 54 -1.48 -2.30 19.09
CA PRO A 54 -0.87 -3.62 19.32
C PRO A 54 0.33 -3.63 20.28
N ASN A 55 0.94 -2.49 20.56
CA ASN A 55 2.10 -2.37 21.45
C ASN A 55 1.89 -1.33 22.56
N ASP A 56 0.67 -0.80 22.73
CA ASP A 56 0.39 0.18 23.77
C ASP A 56 -0.18 -0.53 25.00
N GLU A 57 0.37 -0.22 26.16
CA GLU A 57 -0.17 -0.69 27.44
C GLU A 57 -1.40 0.13 27.81
N ILE A 58 -2.58 -0.40 27.43
CA ILE A 58 -3.88 0.20 27.77
C ILE A 58 -4.54 -0.65 28.86
N PRO A 59 -4.78 -0.10 30.07
CA PRO A 59 -5.49 -0.81 31.12
C PRO A 59 -6.89 -1.25 30.66
N VAL A 60 -7.31 -2.47 31.00
CA VAL A 60 -8.65 -2.98 30.67
C VAL A 60 -9.75 -2.09 31.27
N SER A 61 -9.48 -1.43 32.39
CA SER A 61 -10.37 -0.45 33.03
C SER A 61 -10.67 0.77 32.14
N ASP A 62 -9.78 1.10 31.19
CA ASP A 62 -9.95 2.25 30.30
C ASP A 62 -10.80 1.93 29.07
N TYR A 63 -10.99 0.65 28.74
CA TYR A 63 -11.72 0.25 27.53
C TYR A 63 -13.13 0.85 27.44
N PRO A 64 -13.96 0.84 28.51
CA PRO A 64 -15.29 1.43 28.44
C PRO A 64 -15.26 2.94 28.12
N ARG A 65 -14.29 3.68 28.69
CA ARG A 65 -14.10 5.11 28.44
C ARG A 65 -13.69 5.37 26.99
N ILE A 66 -12.71 4.63 26.49
CA ILE A 66 -12.22 4.80 25.12
C ILE A 66 -13.35 4.50 24.10
N LEU A 67 -14.11 3.43 24.32
CA LEU A 67 -15.25 3.07 23.45
C LEU A 67 -16.39 4.11 23.55
N SER A 68 -16.66 4.65 24.74
CA SER A 68 -17.69 5.69 24.90
C SER A 68 -17.28 7.02 24.25
N GLU A 69 -16.00 7.38 24.29
CA GLU A 69 -15.47 8.56 23.60
C GLU A 69 -15.65 8.46 22.07
N VAL A 70 -15.36 7.29 21.48
CA VAL A 70 -15.58 7.08 20.03
C VAL A 70 -17.06 7.11 19.69
N SER A 71 -17.91 6.47 20.51
CA SER A 71 -19.36 6.52 20.37
C SER A 71 -19.87 7.96 20.38
N ARG A 72 -19.38 8.79 21.31
CA ARG A 72 -19.78 10.20 21.45
C ARG A 72 -19.28 11.06 20.31
N ALA A 73 -18.01 10.90 19.90
CA ALA A 73 -17.39 11.76 18.89
C ALA A 73 -17.87 11.45 17.46
N TYR A 74 -18.11 10.18 17.12
CA TYR A 74 -18.36 9.77 15.74
C TYR A 74 -19.68 9.00 15.55
N GLY A 75 -20.56 9.00 16.56
CA GLY A 75 -21.86 8.34 16.49
C GLY A 75 -21.82 6.81 16.43
N VAL A 76 -20.66 6.18 16.67
CA VAL A 76 -20.51 4.72 16.59
C VAL A 76 -21.43 4.02 17.59
N VAL A 77 -22.18 3.02 17.12
CA VAL A 77 -23.16 2.30 17.94
C VAL A 77 -22.61 0.93 18.32
N PHE A 78 -22.49 0.66 19.62
CA PHE A 78 -22.14 -0.66 20.14
C PHE A 78 -23.40 -1.44 20.50
N PHE A 79 -23.48 -2.70 20.11
CA PHE A 79 -24.65 -3.55 20.33
C PHE A 79 -24.27 -5.03 20.51
N GLU A 80 -25.24 -5.84 20.93
CA GLU A 80 -25.06 -7.28 21.08
C GLU A 80 -25.99 -8.03 20.10
N HIS A 81 -25.48 -9.10 19.51
CA HIS A 81 -26.26 -9.99 18.65
C HIS A 81 -25.76 -11.43 18.83
N ALA A 82 -26.67 -12.35 19.16
CA ALA A 82 -26.37 -13.76 19.40
C ALA A 82 -25.22 -13.99 20.42
N GLY A 83 -25.22 -13.26 21.54
CA GLY A 83 -24.22 -13.41 22.61
C GLY A 83 -22.85 -12.78 22.30
N ARG A 84 -22.72 -12.03 21.20
CA ARG A 84 -21.47 -11.39 20.78
C ARG A 84 -21.64 -9.89 20.62
N ARG A 85 -20.60 -9.15 21.00
CA ARG A 85 -20.57 -7.69 20.90
C ARG A 85 -20.09 -7.25 19.53
N TYR A 86 -20.80 -6.29 18.96
CA TYR A 86 -20.51 -5.67 17.67
C TYR A 86 -20.56 -4.15 17.78
N PHE A 87 -19.98 -3.49 16.78
CA PHE A 87 -20.20 -2.07 16.54
C PHE A 87 -20.74 -1.87 15.13
N ALA A 88 -21.47 -0.79 14.93
CA ALA A 88 -21.91 -0.29 13.64
C ALA A 88 -21.55 1.19 13.49
N ILE A 89 -21.10 1.58 12.31
CA ILE A 89 -20.81 2.98 11.96
C ILE A 89 -22.02 3.51 11.15
N PRO A 90 -22.86 4.42 11.70
CA PRO A 90 -24.09 4.82 11.03
C PRO A 90 -23.86 5.50 9.67
N ALA A 91 -22.90 6.43 9.58
CA ALA A 91 -22.55 7.15 8.37
C ALA A 91 -21.60 6.36 7.44
N TRP A 92 -21.67 5.02 7.45
CA TRP A 92 -20.71 4.18 6.73
C TRP A 92 -20.64 4.46 5.23
N ASP A 93 -21.80 4.51 4.55
CA ASP A 93 -21.83 4.72 3.09
C ASP A 93 -21.41 6.15 2.68
N GLU A 94 -21.45 7.11 3.61
CA GLU A 94 -20.93 8.47 3.41
C GLU A 94 -19.39 8.48 3.43
N HIS A 95 -18.79 7.70 4.33
CA HIS A 95 -17.34 7.67 4.52
C HIS A 95 -16.64 6.61 3.65
N GLN A 96 -17.29 5.50 3.34
CA GLN A 96 -16.68 4.34 2.68
C GLN A 96 -17.53 3.82 1.52
N ARG A 97 -17.11 4.12 0.29
CA ARG A 97 -17.68 3.51 -0.92
C ARG A 97 -17.00 2.17 -1.18
N THR A 98 -17.76 1.08 -1.14
CA THR A 98 -17.25 -0.25 -1.47
C THR A 98 -17.82 -0.70 -2.83
N GLU A 99 -16.95 -0.87 -3.84
CA GLU A 99 -17.37 -1.26 -5.21
C GLU A 99 -17.93 -2.68 -5.29
N LYS A 100 -17.43 -3.59 -4.43
CA LYS A 100 -17.89 -4.98 -4.34
C LYS A 100 -18.13 -5.33 -2.88
N LYS A 101 -19.40 -5.38 -2.47
CA LYS A 101 -19.78 -5.84 -1.11
C LYS A 101 -19.84 -7.37 -1.10
N ALA A 102 -19.25 -7.99 -0.08
CA ALA A 102 -19.47 -9.42 0.18
C ALA A 102 -20.94 -9.69 0.53
N LYS A 103 -21.37 -10.96 0.51
CA LYS A 103 -22.73 -11.34 0.92
C LYS A 103 -22.99 -10.88 2.37
N ALA A 104 -24.07 -10.11 2.57
CA ALA A 104 -24.49 -9.66 3.89
C ALA A 104 -24.89 -10.84 4.79
N ASN A 105 -24.71 -10.65 6.10
CA ASN A 105 -25.45 -11.40 7.10
C ASN A 105 -26.69 -10.59 7.47
N ASP A 106 -27.84 -10.94 6.88
CA ASP A 106 -29.08 -10.16 6.99
C ASP A 106 -29.55 -10.00 8.44
N SER A 107 -29.36 -11.03 9.28
CA SER A 107 -29.75 -10.97 10.69
C SER A 107 -28.90 -9.98 11.49
N LEU A 108 -27.59 -9.96 11.23
CA LEU A 108 -26.67 -9.03 11.87
C LEU A 108 -26.92 -7.59 11.38
N LEU A 109 -27.19 -7.43 10.09
CA LEU A 109 -27.50 -6.13 9.50
C LEU A 109 -28.81 -5.54 10.09
N ALA A 110 -29.86 -6.36 10.22
CA ALA A 110 -31.11 -5.93 10.84
C ALA A 110 -30.92 -5.55 12.32
N ALA A 111 -30.08 -6.28 13.05
CA ALA A 111 -29.74 -5.95 14.43
C ALA A 111 -28.98 -4.61 14.53
N ALA A 112 -28.02 -4.37 13.64
CA ALA A 112 -27.28 -3.11 13.57
C ALA A 112 -28.22 -1.93 13.27
N GLN A 113 -29.10 -2.06 12.26
CA GLN A 113 -30.09 -1.03 11.92
C GLN A 113 -31.02 -0.72 13.09
N SER A 114 -31.48 -1.75 13.81
CA SER A 114 -32.32 -1.58 15.01
C SER A 114 -31.59 -0.84 16.12
N ALA A 115 -30.30 -1.14 16.34
CA ALA A 115 -29.48 -0.46 17.34
C ALA A 115 -29.23 1.02 16.98
N ILE A 116 -28.97 1.31 15.70
CA ILE A 116 -28.81 2.69 15.20
C ILE A 116 -30.10 3.48 15.40
N ALA A 117 -31.25 2.91 15.02
CA ALA A 117 -32.55 3.56 15.21
C ALA A 117 -32.90 3.76 16.70
N ALA A 118 -32.50 2.85 17.59
CA ALA A 118 -32.71 3.02 19.02
C ALA A 118 -31.91 4.20 19.59
N ARG A 119 -30.67 4.39 19.14
CA ARG A 119 -29.85 5.55 19.54
C ARG A 119 -30.46 6.88 19.09
N GLN A 120 -30.89 6.97 17.84
CA GLN A 120 -31.48 8.19 17.27
C GLN A 120 -32.76 8.62 18.02
N ARG A 121 -33.56 7.66 18.48
CA ARG A 121 -34.74 7.94 19.33
C ARG A 121 -34.34 8.57 20.67
N HIS A 122 -33.33 8.01 21.33
CA HIS A 122 -32.86 8.53 22.63
C HIS A 122 -32.25 9.94 22.54
N GLU A 123 -31.58 10.25 21.42
CA GLU A 123 -31.07 11.60 21.15
C GLU A 123 -32.21 12.60 20.91
N SER A 124 -33.33 12.16 20.32
CA SER A 124 -34.52 12.99 20.08
C SER A 124 -35.39 13.22 21.33
N GLU A 125 -35.36 12.29 22.30
CA GLU A 125 -36.15 12.32 23.53
C GLU A 125 -35.43 12.99 24.72
N SER A 126 -34.16 13.36 24.57
CA SER A 126 -33.42 14.09 25.61
C SER A 126 -33.96 15.53 25.74
N PRO A 127 -34.55 15.93 26.89
CA PRO A 127 -35.24 17.21 27.00
C PRO A 127 -34.24 18.35 27.12
N THR A 128 -34.08 19.11 26.04
CA THR A 128 -33.55 20.49 26.12
C THR A 128 -34.61 21.35 26.83
N LEU A 129 -34.46 21.53 28.14
CA LEU A 129 -35.30 22.44 28.92
C LEU A 129 -35.06 23.90 28.50
N CYS A 130 -36.03 24.44 27.74
CA CYS A 130 -36.48 25.86 27.59
C CYS A 130 -35.43 26.92 27.13
N ARG A 131 -35.70 27.92 26.28
CA ARG A 131 -36.91 28.77 26.13
C ARG A 131 -36.75 29.69 24.89
N GLY A 132 -37.86 29.93 24.18
CA GLY A 132 -38.06 31.06 23.24
C GLY A 132 -38.30 30.58 21.80
N SER A 133 -39.51 30.15 21.43
CA SER A 133 -40.60 31.01 20.91
C SER A 133 -40.11 32.02 19.86
N SER A 134 -40.41 31.74 18.59
CA SER A 134 -41.20 32.62 17.71
C SER A 134 -41.47 31.97 16.36
N GLU A 135 -42.76 31.66 16.18
CA GLU A 135 -43.59 31.80 14.99
C GLU A 135 -43.25 31.17 13.63
N GLU A 136 -44.29 30.49 13.15
CA GLU A 136 -44.47 29.90 11.84
C GLU A 136 -44.36 30.94 10.72
N PHE A 137 -43.58 30.64 9.68
CA PHE A 137 -43.84 31.19 8.35
C PHE A 137 -43.88 30.05 7.34
N ARG A 138 -45.12 29.68 6.98
CA ARG A 138 -45.40 28.86 5.79
C ARG A 138 -45.20 29.72 4.55
N GLY A 139 -44.33 29.28 3.65
CA GLY A 139 -44.24 29.78 2.28
C GLY A 139 -43.95 28.63 1.32
N THR A 140 -44.97 28.23 0.58
CA THR A 140 -44.91 27.25 -0.52
C THR A 140 -44.70 27.98 -1.86
N SER A 141 -44.14 27.25 -2.85
CA SER A 141 -43.91 27.58 -4.29
C SER A 141 -42.62 28.36 -4.59
N GLY A 142 -41.80 28.06 -5.61
CA GLY A 142 -41.86 27.19 -6.78
C GLY A 142 -40.55 27.36 -7.61
N PRO A 143 -40.39 26.70 -8.78
CA PRO A 143 -39.11 26.19 -9.30
C PRO A 143 -38.43 27.03 -10.43
N GLY A 144 -37.18 26.69 -10.76
CA GLY A 144 -36.37 27.19 -11.89
C GLY A 144 -35.21 28.07 -11.40
N THR A 145 -33.97 28.00 -11.88
CA THR A 145 -33.49 27.76 -13.24
C THR A 145 -32.00 27.44 -13.14
N GLY A 146 -31.49 26.54 -13.97
CA GLY A 146 -30.08 26.14 -13.97
C GLY A 146 -29.14 27.26 -14.40
N GLU A 147 -27.96 27.28 -13.80
CA GLU A 147 -26.82 28.03 -14.33
C GLU A 147 -25.64 27.07 -14.46
N GLN A 148 -25.40 26.66 -15.71
CA GLN A 148 -24.15 26.07 -16.16
C GLN A 148 -23.23 27.19 -16.65
N GLY A 149 -21.98 27.12 -16.22
CA GLY A 149 -20.81 27.51 -17.02
C GLY A 149 -20.26 28.91 -16.76
N ASN A 150 -18.98 28.99 -16.40
CA ASN A 150 -18.01 29.33 -17.43
C ASN A 150 -16.58 28.88 -17.08
N ARG A 151 -15.95 28.20 -18.05
CA ARG A 151 -14.52 27.87 -18.11
C ARG A 151 -13.83 29.05 -18.83
N GLY A 152 -12.86 29.68 -18.18
CA GLY A 152 -11.95 30.63 -18.81
C GLY A 152 -10.70 29.94 -19.36
N THR A 153 -10.67 29.79 -20.69
CA THR A 153 -9.51 29.84 -21.60
C THR A 153 -8.60 31.01 -21.19
N GLY A 154 -7.27 30.98 -21.16
CA GLY A 154 -6.29 30.38 -22.05
C GLY A 154 -5.66 31.49 -22.90
N GLU A 155 -4.62 32.17 -22.39
CA GLU A 155 -3.77 33.07 -23.18
C GLU A 155 -2.29 32.77 -22.88
N LYS A 156 -1.56 32.50 -23.96
CA LYS A 156 -0.11 32.53 -24.04
C LYS A 156 0.24 33.90 -24.59
N ASP A 157 1.28 34.53 -24.05
CA ASP A 157 2.19 35.34 -24.84
C ASP A 157 3.60 35.17 -24.32
N ASP A 158 4.51 35.06 -25.28
CA ASP A 158 5.94 34.81 -25.20
C ASP A 158 6.62 36.12 -25.58
N ASP A 159 7.42 36.73 -24.70
CA ASP A 159 8.60 37.48 -25.13
C ASP A 159 9.56 37.72 -23.95
N SER A 160 10.85 37.57 -24.24
CA SER A 160 12.02 37.88 -23.41
C SER A 160 12.99 38.68 -24.29
N PRO A 161 14.12 39.27 -23.82
CA PRO A 161 14.66 39.36 -22.46
C PRO A 161 15.11 40.80 -22.09
N THR A 162 15.57 41.05 -20.86
CA THR A 162 16.73 41.93 -20.61
C THR A 162 17.33 41.75 -19.22
N ASN A 163 18.62 42.08 -19.16
CA ASN A 163 19.64 41.68 -18.20
C ASN A 163 19.92 42.84 -17.21
N ALA A 164 20.01 42.59 -15.90
CA ALA A 164 20.68 43.47 -14.92
C ALA A 164 20.91 42.80 -13.54
N THR A 165 22.09 42.20 -13.39
CA THR A 165 23.10 42.37 -12.32
C THR A 165 22.71 42.84 -10.89
N HIS A 166 23.03 41.96 -9.93
CA HIS A 166 23.46 42.07 -8.51
C HIS A 166 22.86 43.10 -7.54
N HIS A 167 22.44 42.62 -6.35
CA HIS A 167 23.06 42.98 -5.06
C HIS A 167 22.82 41.91 -3.97
N ASN A 168 23.88 41.64 -3.21
CA ASN A 168 23.98 40.73 -2.06
C ASN A 168 23.16 41.23 -0.86
N ALA A 169 22.51 40.31 -0.12
CA ALA A 169 22.44 40.35 1.36
C ALA A 169 21.82 39.07 1.94
N THR A 170 22.63 38.36 2.74
CA THR A 170 22.26 37.59 3.95
C THR A 170 21.25 36.45 3.83
N THR A 171 21.78 35.23 3.65
CA THR A 171 21.09 33.97 3.85
C THR A 171 20.73 33.79 5.33
N VAL A 172 19.43 33.87 5.64
CA VAL A 172 18.87 33.31 6.88
C VAL A 172 18.38 31.91 6.53
N GLU A 173 18.89 30.90 7.23
CA GLU A 173 18.48 29.50 7.05
C GLU A 173 16.99 29.34 7.39
N ALA A 174 16.15 29.29 6.36
CA ALA A 174 14.79 28.77 6.47
C ALA A 174 14.84 27.26 6.29
N ILE A 175 14.68 26.52 7.38
CA ILE A 175 14.38 25.08 7.35
C ILE A 175 12.99 24.94 6.72
N VAL A 176 12.97 24.61 5.43
CA VAL A 176 11.75 24.20 4.73
C VAL A 176 11.38 22.81 5.22
N VAL A 177 10.37 22.73 6.09
CA VAL A 177 9.69 21.46 6.38
C VAL A 177 8.87 21.11 5.15
N GLU A 178 9.37 20.17 4.34
CA GLU A 178 8.67 19.64 3.18
C GLU A 178 7.36 18.95 3.62
N ASN A 179 6.23 19.55 3.21
CA ASN A 179 4.92 18.95 3.29
C ASN A 179 4.94 17.60 2.55
N ALA A 180 4.47 16.54 3.22
CA ALA A 180 4.33 15.19 2.68
C ALA A 180 3.35 15.18 1.48
N ALA A 181 3.88 15.45 0.30
CA ALA A 181 3.20 15.28 -0.97
C ALA A 181 2.85 13.80 -1.17
N ARG A 182 1.71 13.54 -1.84
CA ARG A 182 1.31 12.24 -2.37
C ARG A 182 2.54 11.42 -2.81
N PRO A 183 2.61 10.10 -2.54
CA PRO A 183 3.73 9.29 -3.02
C PRO A 183 3.89 9.55 -4.51
N ALA A 184 5.04 10.10 -4.90
CA ALA A 184 5.33 10.41 -6.28
C ALA A 184 5.04 9.13 -7.07
N ARG A 185 4.28 9.24 -8.16
CA ARG A 185 4.18 8.13 -9.11
C ARG A 185 5.62 7.74 -9.42
N ASN A 186 6.00 6.50 -9.16
CA ASN A 186 7.36 6.01 -9.41
C ASN A 186 7.60 6.07 -10.92
N HIS A 187 8.09 7.21 -11.40
CA HIS A 187 8.52 7.36 -12.77
C HIS A 187 9.84 6.60 -12.87
N PRO A 188 10.02 5.79 -13.92
CA PRO A 188 11.27 5.09 -14.07
C PRO A 188 12.42 6.09 -14.21
N SER A 189 13.58 5.74 -13.69
CA SER A 189 14.81 6.52 -13.80
C SER A 189 15.20 6.69 -15.27
N SER A 190 15.85 7.81 -15.59
CA SER A 190 16.44 8.03 -16.91
C SER A 190 17.47 6.94 -17.24
N ALA A 191 18.18 6.44 -16.22
CA ALA A 191 19.11 5.31 -16.35
C ALA A 191 18.38 4.03 -16.80
N ALA A 192 17.28 3.66 -16.15
CA ALA A 192 16.51 2.47 -16.53
C ALA A 192 15.91 2.57 -17.94
N ARG A 193 15.42 3.75 -18.34
CA ARG A 193 14.97 3.98 -19.73
C ARG A 193 16.12 3.79 -20.73
N THR A 194 17.32 4.25 -20.38
CA THR A 194 18.51 4.12 -21.22
C THR A 194 18.91 2.66 -21.36
N VAL A 195 18.90 1.88 -20.27
CA VAL A 195 19.18 0.43 -20.30
C VAL A 195 18.21 -0.31 -21.22
N VAL A 196 16.90 -0.04 -21.12
CA VAL A 196 15.89 -0.67 -21.99
C VAL A 196 16.12 -0.33 -23.45
N ARG A 197 16.35 0.96 -23.78
CA ARG A 197 16.58 1.43 -25.16
C ARG A 197 17.86 0.87 -25.76
N GLN A 198 18.94 0.84 -25.00
CA GLN A 198 20.22 0.28 -25.46
C GLN A 198 20.12 -1.23 -25.71
N THR A 199 19.32 -1.95 -24.93
CA THR A 199 19.26 -3.41 -24.99
C THR A 199 18.28 -3.93 -26.04
N LEU A 200 17.14 -3.26 -26.22
CA LEU A 200 16.10 -3.64 -27.20
C LEU A 200 16.25 -2.90 -28.55
N GLY A 201 17.16 -1.93 -28.63
CA GLY A 201 17.33 -1.09 -29.82
C GLY A 201 16.11 -0.19 -30.08
N HIS A 202 16.06 0.42 -31.28
CA HIS A 202 14.89 1.17 -31.77
C HIS A 202 13.75 0.24 -32.23
N ALA A 203 13.59 -0.92 -31.61
CA ALA A 203 12.40 -1.73 -31.80
C ALA A 203 11.20 -0.85 -31.44
N GLY A 204 10.26 -0.71 -32.38
CA GLY A 204 9.19 0.31 -32.41
C GLY A 204 8.12 0.19 -31.30
N TYR A 205 8.53 -0.14 -30.08
CA TYR A 205 7.66 -0.26 -28.92
C TYR A 205 7.05 1.09 -28.55
N PRO A 206 5.74 1.11 -28.21
CA PRO A 206 5.12 2.29 -27.64
C PRO A 206 5.90 2.81 -26.42
N ARG A 207 5.96 4.14 -26.26
CA ARG A 207 6.63 4.77 -25.11
C ARG A 207 6.15 4.22 -23.76
N SER A 208 4.87 3.89 -23.66
CA SER A 208 4.26 3.28 -22.47
C SER A 208 4.81 1.89 -22.14
N THR A 209 5.26 1.12 -23.14
CA THR A 209 5.89 -0.20 -22.92
C THR A 209 7.32 -0.02 -22.42
N ILE A 210 8.06 0.93 -22.99
CA ILE A 210 9.42 1.27 -22.54
C ILE A 210 9.39 1.77 -21.09
N ASP A 211 8.44 2.64 -20.74
CA ASP A 211 8.31 3.16 -19.38
C ASP A 211 7.93 2.05 -18.37
N ARG A 212 7.05 1.12 -18.76
CA ARG A 212 6.68 -0.02 -17.92
C ARG A 212 7.84 -1.00 -17.73
N LEU A 213 8.63 -1.28 -18.78
CA LEU A 213 9.86 -2.08 -18.68
C LEU A 213 10.90 -1.40 -17.80
N ALA A 214 11.11 -0.10 -17.97
CA ALA A 214 12.06 0.66 -17.17
C ALA A 214 11.67 0.66 -15.68
N THR A 215 10.37 0.66 -15.36
CA THR A 215 9.88 0.54 -13.98
C THR A 215 10.26 -0.80 -13.35
N GLN A 216 10.23 -1.89 -14.14
CA GLN A 216 10.68 -3.21 -13.68
C GLN A 216 12.21 -3.27 -13.55
N VAL A 217 12.96 -2.64 -14.47
CA VAL A 217 14.43 -2.53 -14.38
C VAL A 217 14.86 -1.82 -13.09
N ASP A 218 14.22 -0.69 -12.73
CA ASP A 218 14.51 0.00 -11.47
C ASP A 218 14.17 -0.83 -10.23
N ARG A 219 13.13 -1.67 -10.32
CA ARG A 219 12.78 -2.61 -9.25
C ARG A 219 13.89 -3.65 -9.08
N LEU A 220 14.28 -4.31 -10.17
CA LEU A 220 15.33 -5.34 -10.14
C LEU A 220 16.69 -4.78 -9.71
N THR A 221 17.00 -3.55 -10.10
CA THR A 221 18.22 -2.85 -9.66
C THR A 221 18.21 -2.58 -8.16
N ARG A 222 17.08 -2.14 -7.59
CA ARG A 222 16.92 -1.99 -6.12
C ARG A 222 16.97 -3.31 -5.36
N GLU A 223 16.52 -4.39 -5.99
CA GLU A 223 16.63 -5.75 -5.46
C GLU A 223 18.06 -6.33 -5.57
N GLY A 224 19.03 -5.53 -6.06
CA GLY A 224 20.45 -5.91 -6.11
C GLY A 224 20.81 -6.85 -7.26
N GLN A 225 19.97 -6.95 -8.30
CA GLN A 225 20.27 -7.79 -9.46
C GLN A 225 21.36 -7.15 -10.32
N PRO A 226 22.35 -7.92 -10.81
CA PRO A 226 23.42 -7.38 -11.64
C PRO A 226 22.89 -6.95 -13.02
N ASP A 227 23.40 -5.82 -13.52
CA ASP A 227 22.98 -5.20 -14.79
C ASP A 227 23.07 -6.16 -15.99
N THR A 228 24.08 -7.04 -15.98
CA THR A 228 24.26 -8.06 -17.03
C THR A 228 23.08 -9.04 -17.11
N LEU A 229 22.55 -9.48 -15.97
CA LEU A 229 21.37 -10.37 -15.93
C LEU A 229 20.10 -9.63 -16.31
N ILE A 230 19.96 -8.37 -15.90
CA ILE A 230 18.81 -7.53 -16.29
C ILE A 230 18.76 -7.37 -17.81
N ARG A 231 19.90 -7.10 -18.46
CA ARG A 231 19.98 -7.01 -19.93
C ARG A 231 19.67 -8.34 -20.61
N GLN A 232 20.20 -9.45 -20.09
CA GLN A 232 19.86 -10.79 -20.61
C GLN A 232 18.36 -11.09 -20.47
N ALA A 233 17.74 -10.70 -19.37
CA ALA A 233 16.30 -10.84 -19.16
C ALA A 233 15.49 -9.98 -20.13
N LEU A 234 15.93 -8.75 -20.44
CA LEU A 234 15.30 -7.90 -21.46
C LEU A 234 15.37 -8.55 -22.85
N THR A 235 16.53 -9.05 -23.26
CA THR A 235 16.67 -9.75 -24.55
C THR A 235 15.87 -11.06 -24.58
N ALA A 236 15.79 -11.79 -23.46
CA ALA A 236 14.97 -12.99 -23.36
C ALA A 236 13.47 -12.68 -23.37
N TRP A 237 13.05 -11.54 -22.82
CA TRP A 237 11.67 -11.07 -22.83
C TRP A 237 11.23 -10.70 -24.26
N ASP A 238 12.10 -10.01 -25.01
CA ASP A 238 11.88 -9.65 -26.42
C ASP A 238 11.63 -10.86 -27.33
N ARG A 239 12.39 -11.95 -27.10
CA ARG A 239 12.26 -13.18 -27.89
C ARG A 239 11.03 -14.03 -27.56
N ARG A 240 10.24 -13.69 -26.53
CA ARG A 240 9.06 -14.48 -26.16
C ARG A 240 7.87 -14.15 -27.05
N PRO A 241 7.07 -15.16 -27.48
CA PRO A 241 5.92 -14.94 -28.36
C PRO A 241 4.78 -14.12 -27.73
N ASN A 242 4.76 -13.94 -26.40
CA ASN A 242 3.74 -13.19 -25.65
C ASN A 242 4.33 -11.92 -24.99
N CYS A 243 5.04 -11.08 -25.75
CA CYS A 243 5.76 -9.89 -25.29
C CYS A 243 4.86 -8.69 -24.88
N GLU A 244 3.61 -8.93 -24.50
CA GLU A 244 2.62 -7.86 -24.27
C GLU A 244 2.67 -7.27 -22.86
N ARG A 245 3.26 -7.99 -21.90
CA ARG A 245 3.22 -7.66 -20.48
C ARG A 245 4.62 -7.47 -19.91
N PRO A 246 5.10 -6.21 -19.82
CA PRO A 246 6.37 -5.84 -19.18
C PRO A 246 6.49 -6.32 -17.73
N GLU A 247 5.37 -6.54 -17.04
CA GLU A 247 5.33 -6.95 -15.63
C GLU A 247 5.92 -8.35 -15.40
N TYR A 248 6.07 -9.17 -16.45
CA TYR A 248 6.70 -10.48 -16.36
C TYR A 248 8.23 -10.45 -16.41
N LEU A 249 8.87 -9.30 -16.58
CA LEU A 249 10.33 -9.18 -16.63
C LEU A 249 11.04 -9.88 -15.43
N PRO A 250 10.57 -9.78 -14.17
CA PRO A 250 11.16 -10.52 -13.05
C PRO A 250 11.04 -12.05 -13.18
N THR A 251 9.94 -12.54 -13.74
CA THR A 251 9.76 -13.96 -14.04
C THR A 251 10.71 -14.41 -15.15
N VAL A 252 10.88 -13.59 -16.19
CA VAL A 252 11.85 -13.87 -17.26
C VAL A 252 13.27 -13.91 -16.71
N LEU A 253 13.64 -12.99 -15.83
CA LEU A 253 14.94 -13.02 -15.13
C LEU A 253 15.11 -14.32 -14.34
N SER A 254 14.07 -14.77 -13.63
CA SER A 254 14.10 -16.03 -12.89
C SER A 254 14.29 -17.24 -13.80
N ASP A 255 13.70 -17.23 -15.00
CA ASP A 255 13.87 -18.28 -15.99
C ASP A 255 15.27 -18.25 -16.60
N VAL A 256 15.85 -17.06 -16.84
CA VAL A 256 17.24 -16.90 -17.30
C VAL A 256 18.21 -17.44 -16.25
N LEU A 257 17.99 -17.14 -14.96
CA LEU A 257 18.77 -17.67 -13.85
C LEU A 257 18.65 -19.20 -13.72
N LYS A 258 17.48 -19.77 -13.99
CA LYS A 258 17.30 -21.23 -14.02
C LYS A 258 18.03 -21.84 -15.22
N ALA A 259 17.93 -21.24 -16.40
CA ALA A 259 18.60 -21.70 -17.61
C ALA A 259 20.13 -21.59 -17.50
N SER A 260 20.65 -20.55 -16.84
CA SER A 260 22.09 -20.40 -16.58
C SER A 260 22.62 -21.45 -15.59
N ARG A 261 21.78 -21.90 -14.64
CA ARG A 261 22.10 -23.00 -13.72
C ARG A 261 21.98 -24.38 -14.37
N ALA A 262 21.09 -24.53 -15.34
CA ALA A 262 20.86 -25.78 -16.06
C ALA A 262 21.84 -25.99 -17.23
N SER A 263 22.53 -24.94 -17.68
CA SER A 263 23.61 -25.05 -18.66
C SER A 263 24.88 -25.52 -17.93
N PRO A 264 25.43 -26.71 -18.21
CA PRO A 264 26.71 -27.11 -17.64
C PRO A 264 27.77 -26.14 -18.17
N ALA A 265 28.29 -25.28 -17.30
CA ALA A 265 29.53 -24.58 -17.59
C ALA A 265 30.59 -25.64 -17.90
N THR A 266 31.22 -25.50 -19.06
CA THR A 266 32.49 -26.17 -19.39
C THR A 266 33.41 -26.00 -18.18
N ASN A 267 33.76 -27.13 -17.57
CA ASN A 267 34.38 -27.21 -16.24
C ASN A 267 35.64 -26.34 -16.10
N GLY A 268 35.49 -25.17 -15.47
CA GLY A 268 36.55 -24.56 -14.66
C GLY A 268 36.61 -25.32 -13.34
N HIS A 269 37.32 -26.44 -13.33
CA HIS A 269 37.47 -27.34 -12.20
C HIS A 269 38.26 -26.65 -11.08
N GLN A 270 37.59 -25.93 -10.17
CA GLN A 270 38.20 -25.62 -8.88
C GLN A 270 37.94 -26.81 -7.96
N LEU A 271 38.80 -27.82 -8.08
CA LEU A 271 38.90 -28.96 -7.18
C LEU A 271 39.03 -28.43 -5.75
N GLN A 272 37.99 -28.65 -4.94
CA GLN A 272 38.10 -28.52 -3.49
C GLN A 272 39.14 -29.55 -3.01
N GLY A 273 40.03 -29.15 -2.11
CA GLY A 273 41.22 -29.91 -1.68
C GLY A 273 40.99 -31.28 -1.05
N ALA A 274 39.75 -31.76 -0.98
CA ALA A 274 39.41 -33.14 -0.62
C ALA A 274 39.71 -34.12 -1.77
N ASP A 275 39.47 -33.72 -3.03
CA ASP A 275 39.65 -34.60 -4.19
C ASP A 275 41.12 -34.82 -4.56
N LEU A 276 41.96 -33.79 -4.39
CA LEU A 276 43.42 -33.89 -4.57
C LEU A 276 44.05 -34.86 -3.55
N ARG A 277 43.63 -34.78 -2.28
CA ARG A 277 44.11 -35.69 -1.24
C ARG A 277 43.63 -37.12 -1.44
N ALA A 278 42.42 -37.32 -1.99
CA ALA A 278 41.92 -38.65 -2.34
C ALA A 278 42.70 -39.25 -3.53
N ALA A 279 43.01 -38.44 -4.54
CA ALA A 279 43.81 -38.86 -5.69
C ALA A 279 45.26 -39.20 -5.30
N GLU A 280 45.89 -38.39 -4.45
CA GLU A 280 47.24 -38.65 -3.91
C GLU A 280 47.28 -39.92 -3.05
N ASN A 281 46.23 -40.20 -2.28
CA ASN A 281 46.16 -41.42 -1.48
C ASN A 281 46.01 -42.68 -2.35
N GLU A 282 45.26 -42.59 -3.44
CA GLU A 282 45.09 -43.70 -4.39
C GLU A 282 46.35 -43.94 -5.22
N THR A 283 47.08 -42.90 -5.63
CA THR A 283 48.39 -43.08 -6.30
C THR A 283 49.42 -43.69 -5.36
N PHE A 284 49.45 -43.26 -4.09
CA PHE A 284 50.35 -43.84 -3.09
C PHE A 284 50.04 -45.32 -2.79
N LYS A 285 48.75 -45.69 -2.70
CA LYS A 285 48.33 -47.09 -2.58
C LYS A 285 48.69 -47.94 -3.79
N ARG A 286 48.63 -47.38 -5.00
CA ARG A 286 49.05 -48.08 -6.23
C ARG A 286 50.55 -48.31 -6.28
N GLN A 287 51.35 -47.31 -5.89
CA GLN A 287 52.80 -47.45 -5.79
C GLN A 287 53.21 -48.50 -4.74
N LEU A 288 52.54 -48.53 -3.58
CA LEU A 288 52.76 -49.56 -2.55
C LEU A 288 52.39 -50.98 -3.03
N ARG A 289 51.34 -51.12 -3.85
CA ARG A 289 50.97 -52.43 -4.45
C ARG A 289 52.00 -52.88 -5.49
N GLN A 290 52.53 -51.96 -6.30
CA GLN A 290 53.57 -52.27 -7.28
C GLN A 290 54.90 -52.66 -6.61
N LEU A 291 55.31 -51.95 -5.55
CA LEU A 291 56.50 -52.29 -4.76
C LEU A 291 56.38 -53.66 -4.08
N ARG A 292 55.19 -54.01 -3.57
CA ARG A 292 54.94 -55.33 -2.98
C ARG A 292 55.00 -56.45 -4.02
N GLN A 293 54.48 -56.21 -5.24
CA GLN A 293 54.59 -57.17 -6.34
C GLN A 293 56.03 -57.35 -6.85
N GLN A 294 56.90 -56.35 -6.71
CA GLN A 294 58.31 -56.46 -7.07
C GLN A 294 59.17 -57.19 -6.03
N GLN A 295 58.71 -57.31 -4.78
CA GLN A 295 59.40 -58.06 -3.72
C GLN A 295 58.97 -59.54 -3.63
N GLU A 296 57.93 -59.95 -4.36
CA GLU A 296 57.41 -61.34 -4.40
C GLU A 296 57.74 -62.06 -5.72
N LEU A 297 58.76 -61.60 -6.45
CA LEU A 297 59.39 -62.38 -7.53
C LEU A 297 60.63 -63.08 -6.95
N PRO A 298 60.76 -64.41 -7.11
CA PRO A 298 61.87 -65.19 -6.58
C PRO A 298 63.23 -64.87 -7.23
#